data_AF-E1WSY0-F1
#
_entry.id   AF-E1WSY0-F1
#
_cell.length_a   1.000
_cell.length_b   1.000
_cell.length_c   1.000
_cell.angle_alpha   90.00
_cell.angle_beta   90.00
_cell.angle_gamma   90.00
#
_symmetry.space_group_name_H-M   'P 1'
#
loop_
_entity.id
_entity.type
_entity.pdbx_description
1 polymer ?
#
loop_
_entity_poly.entity_id
_entity_poly.type
_entity_poly.pdbx_seq_one_letter_code
_entity_poly.pdbx_strand_id
1 'polypeptide(L)'
;MDSLVVEQSHFTGLFPAGPHLGPSVVSWRAGSCREFADLVVYVMRALGIPCGTDYMAMRGDNNVPHFWNFTLDKDGKTYITEFPDPNWKRAVSMYNPKAKVYRNTYGLNWKDIKRQQGKMMHPAFRKPLYQDVTAVYADSLNRDLVVSSDILCKEVHKGDIVYFCLSTRMDWVPIAWTVFEEDSLRFQDTEGSVIGCLATWNGKRLVMQSEPFTYDKMSGTIALLTPQSEKEDITLYFKFPLFCDLGILRMPGGVFEGSNDSQFRSADTLYYVKQWPFRLNNTIFPEKEKSYRYVRYKGPKGSYCNIAEMAFFEDTSDTLALKGRIIGTPGCFQKDGSHDYYKVYDGNPYTYMDYKTPDEGWVGLDFGIPHRIKKFTYIPRNSDNFIHKGDVYELFYWHDKKWNSLGRQVAKADSLNYVIPKGVALFLKNHTQGKDERIFKKTDGRQQFW
;
A
#
# COMPACT_ATOMS: atom_id res chain seq x y z
N MET A 1 -1.10 1.01 27.75
CA MET A 1 -1.68 0.91 26.40
C MET A 1 -2.94 0.06 26.41
N ASP A 2 -2.95 -1.06 27.13
CA ASP A 2 -4.09 -1.99 27.21
C ASP A 2 -5.43 -1.32 27.54
N SER A 3 -5.47 -0.34 28.44
CA SER A 3 -6.70 0.43 28.74
C SER A 3 -7.19 1.31 27.59
N LEU A 4 -6.29 1.77 26.71
CA LEU A 4 -6.65 2.61 25.56
C LEU A 4 -7.31 1.81 24.44
N VAL A 5 -7.02 0.52 24.34
CA VAL A 5 -7.54 -0.33 23.26
C VAL A 5 -8.85 -1.04 23.62
N VAL A 6 -9.33 -0.89 24.86
CA VAL A 6 -10.59 -1.50 25.31
C VAL A 6 -11.80 -0.83 24.67
N GLU A 7 -11.85 0.51 24.65
CA GLU A 7 -12.99 1.22 24.08
C GLU A 7 -12.79 1.47 22.59
N GLN A 8 -13.91 1.44 21.85
CA GLN A 8 -13.92 1.63 20.41
C GLN A 8 -13.31 2.98 20.02
N SER A 9 -12.57 2.98 18.91
CA SER A 9 -12.00 4.18 18.29
C SER A 9 -12.45 4.27 16.84
N HIS A 10 -12.49 5.49 16.31
CA HIS A 10 -13.02 5.78 14.98
C HIS A 10 -11.97 6.46 14.10
N PHE A 11 -11.30 5.67 13.25
CA PHE A 11 -10.32 6.20 12.32
C PHE A 11 -11.01 6.92 11.15
N THR A 12 -10.69 8.19 10.93
CA THR A 12 -11.29 9.00 9.85
C THR A 12 -10.40 9.09 8.61
N GLY A 13 -9.08 8.94 8.78
CA GLY A 13 -8.10 9.13 7.70
C GLY A 13 -8.03 10.57 7.16
N LEU A 14 -8.61 11.54 7.87
CA LEU A 14 -8.66 12.94 7.45
C LEU A 14 -7.57 13.75 8.15
N PHE A 15 -6.80 14.53 7.38
CA PHE A 15 -5.74 15.40 7.89
C PHE A 15 -6.08 16.87 7.62
N PRO A 16 -7.04 17.46 8.35
CA PRO A 16 -7.39 18.86 8.15
C PRO A 16 -6.19 19.77 8.47
N ALA A 17 -6.07 20.82 7.67
CA ALA A 17 -5.13 21.91 7.94
C ALA A 17 -5.57 22.70 9.18
N GLY A 18 -4.61 23.25 9.91
CA GLY A 18 -4.86 24.00 11.14
C GLY A 18 -4.41 23.27 12.40
N PRO A 19 -4.87 23.72 13.59
CA PRO A 19 -4.46 23.13 14.86
C PRO A 19 -4.99 21.70 15.01
N HIS A 20 -4.33 20.93 15.85
CA HIS A 20 -4.80 19.61 16.25
C HIS A 20 -6.07 19.73 17.12
N LEU A 21 -6.84 18.65 17.23
CA LEU A 21 -8.03 18.61 18.10
C LEU A 21 -7.72 18.80 19.59
N GLY A 22 -6.46 18.61 19.97
CA GLY A 22 -6.03 18.79 21.35
C GLY A 22 -6.56 17.69 22.29
N PRO A 23 -6.68 17.97 23.60
CA PRO A 23 -7.11 16.99 24.60
C PRO A 23 -8.50 16.37 24.34
N SER A 24 -9.36 17.03 23.55
CA SER A 24 -10.68 16.50 23.17
C SER A 24 -10.61 15.14 22.47
N VAL A 25 -9.48 14.80 21.85
CA VAL A 25 -9.26 13.47 21.24
C VAL A 25 -9.37 12.33 22.25
N VAL A 26 -9.06 12.58 23.52
CA VAL A 26 -9.18 11.58 24.60
C VAL A 26 -10.64 11.18 24.81
N SER A 27 -11.56 12.13 24.71
CA SER A 27 -13.00 11.88 24.83
C SER A 27 -13.61 11.35 23.53
N TRP A 28 -13.20 11.89 22.37
CA TRP A 28 -13.81 11.52 21.09
C TRP A 28 -13.30 10.20 20.54
N ARG A 29 -12.05 9.84 20.83
CA ARG A 29 -11.36 8.65 20.29
C ARG A 29 -11.51 8.53 18.77
N ALA A 30 -11.51 9.65 18.07
CA ALA A 30 -11.74 9.72 16.64
C ALA A 30 -10.72 10.66 15.96
N GLY A 31 -10.25 10.27 14.77
CA GLY A 31 -9.31 11.08 13.99
C GLY A 31 -8.41 10.25 13.07
N SER A 32 -7.34 10.87 12.58
CA SER A 32 -6.31 10.20 11.80
C SER A 32 -5.20 9.64 12.70
N CYS A 33 -4.13 9.08 12.11
CA CYS A 33 -2.96 8.66 12.89
C CYS A 33 -2.30 9.84 13.61
N ARG A 34 -2.50 11.09 13.16
CA ARG A 34 -2.06 12.30 13.86
C ARG A 34 -2.79 12.48 15.18
N GLU A 35 -4.12 12.46 15.16
CA GLU A 35 -4.94 12.61 16.37
C GLU A 35 -4.76 11.41 17.31
N PHE A 36 -4.61 10.19 16.78
CA PHE A 36 -4.28 9.04 17.62
C PHE A 36 -2.88 9.09 18.23
N ALA A 37 -1.91 9.69 17.54
CA ALA A 37 -0.62 9.98 18.16
C ALA A 37 -0.77 10.98 19.31
N ASP A 38 -1.59 12.03 19.16
CA ASP A 38 -1.87 12.98 20.25
C ASP A 38 -2.52 12.28 21.46
N LEU A 39 -3.49 11.39 21.23
CA LEU A 39 -4.14 10.58 22.27
C LEU A 39 -3.09 9.87 23.15
N VAL A 40 -2.16 9.15 22.51
CA VAL A 40 -1.10 8.43 23.22
C VAL A 40 -0.16 9.40 23.92
N VAL A 41 0.23 10.52 23.28
CA VAL A 41 1.07 11.54 23.94
C VAL A 41 0.43 12.05 25.23
N TYR A 42 -0.87 12.36 25.24
CA TYR A 42 -1.55 12.86 26.43
C TYR A 42 -1.56 11.85 27.56
N VAL A 43 -1.85 10.58 27.24
CA VAL A 43 -1.87 9.50 28.24
C VAL A 43 -0.48 9.27 28.82
N MET A 44 0.55 9.18 27.97
CA MET A 44 1.92 8.96 28.41
C MET A 44 2.42 10.11 29.30
N ARG A 45 2.13 11.35 28.92
CA ARG A 45 2.50 12.53 29.72
C ARG A 45 1.77 12.63 31.05
N ALA A 46 0.49 12.24 31.11
CA ALA A 46 -0.26 12.17 32.36
C ALA A 46 0.34 11.14 33.35
N LEU A 47 0.98 10.09 32.83
CA LEU A 47 1.72 9.09 33.61
C LEU A 47 3.17 9.48 33.91
N GLY A 48 3.61 10.68 33.52
CA GLY A 48 4.99 11.13 33.72
C GLY A 48 6.01 10.46 32.80
N ILE A 49 5.57 9.81 31.71
CA ILE A 49 6.46 9.14 30.76
C ILE A 49 6.77 10.10 29.60
N PRO A 50 8.05 10.42 29.34
CA PRO A 50 8.42 11.26 28.21
C PRO A 50 8.00 10.63 26.88
N CYS A 51 7.19 11.33 26.10
CA CYS A 51 6.69 10.86 24.82
C CYS A 51 6.46 12.03 23.85
N GLY A 52 6.64 11.75 22.56
CA GLY A 52 6.34 12.66 21.48
C GLY A 52 5.85 11.94 20.23
N THR A 53 5.84 12.68 19.12
CA THR A 53 5.34 12.20 17.83
C THR A 53 6.44 12.31 16.78
N ASP A 54 6.71 11.21 16.10
CA ASP A 54 7.50 11.18 14.88
C ASP A 54 6.54 10.99 13.69
N TYR A 55 6.93 11.45 12.51
CA TYR A 55 6.10 11.39 11.31
C TYR A 55 6.92 11.30 10.02
N MET A 56 6.29 10.78 8.98
CA MET A 56 6.74 10.93 7.60
C MET A 56 5.71 11.75 6.84
N ALA A 57 6.17 12.78 6.12
CA ALA A 57 5.29 13.70 5.39
C ALA A 57 4.58 13.02 4.21
N MET A 58 5.13 11.93 3.70
CA MET A 58 4.51 11.08 2.69
C MET A 58 5.07 9.67 2.78
N ARG A 59 4.20 8.68 2.62
CA ARG A 59 4.59 7.26 2.51
C ARG A 59 5.14 6.93 1.13
N GLY A 60 6.13 6.03 1.08
CA GLY A 60 6.67 5.45 -0.15
C GLY A 60 5.71 4.49 -0.84
N ASP A 61 4.76 3.92 -0.09
CA ASP A 61 3.82 2.89 -0.55
C ASP A 61 2.35 3.33 -0.58
N ASN A 62 2.06 4.57 -0.19
CA ASN A 62 0.70 5.09 -0.09
C ASN A 62 0.62 6.60 -0.40
N ASN A 63 -0.59 7.14 -0.53
CA ASN A 63 -0.86 8.54 -0.88
C ASN A 63 -1.11 9.45 0.34
N VAL A 64 -0.69 9.01 1.53
CA VAL A 64 -0.98 9.69 2.81
C VAL A 64 0.29 9.85 3.64
N PRO A 65 0.36 10.90 4.49
CA PRO A 65 1.36 10.98 5.55
C PRO A 65 1.11 9.90 6.62
N HIS A 66 2.07 9.73 7.53
CA HIS A 66 1.91 8.83 8.66
C HIS A 66 2.57 9.39 9.92
N PHE A 67 1.91 9.20 11.08
CA PHE A 67 2.29 9.74 12.37
C PHE A 67 2.23 8.63 13.42
N TRP A 68 3.20 8.60 14.32
CA TRP A 68 3.30 7.60 15.38
C TRP A 68 4.01 8.16 16.60
N ASN A 69 3.93 7.43 17.71
CA ASN A 69 4.52 7.87 18.96
C ASN A 69 5.93 7.34 19.12
N PHE A 70 6.76 8.11 19.82
CA PHE A 70 8.05 7.65 20.29
C PHE A 70 8.26 7.94 21.78
N THR A 71 9.12 7.15 22.39
CA THR A 71 9.75 7.40 23.70
C THR A 71 11.23 7.05 23.64
N LEU A 72 12.01 7.48 24.63
CA LEU A 72 13.43 7.20 24.73
C LEU A 72 13.67 6.30 25.95
N ASP A 73 14.54 5.30 25.78
CA ASP A 73 15.05 4.56 26.93
C ASP A 73 16.14 5.36 27.67
N LYS A 74 16.65 4.79 28.78
CA LYS A 74 17.71 5.38 29.59
C LYS A 74 19.03 5.64 28.83
N ASP A 75 19.23 4.98 27.69
CA ASP A 75 20.43 5.09 26.85
C ASP A 75 20.18 6.00 25.62
N GLY A 76 19.00 6.64 25.56
CA GLY A 76 18.61 7.51 24.45
C GLY A 76 18.14 6.79 23.19
N LYS A 77 17.94 5.46 23.23
CA LYS A 77 17.42 4.71 22.08
C LYS A 77 15.93 4.96 21.92
N THR A 78 15.51 5.14 20.67
CA THR A 78 14.11 5.41 20.35
C THR A 78 13.30 4.12 20.25
N TYR A 79 12.20 4.09 20.99
CA TYR A 79 11.13 3.10 20.90
C TYR A 79 9.87 3.78 20.38
N ILE A 80 9.10 3.04 19.58
CA ILE A 80 7.92 3.55 18.89
C ILE A 80 6.71 2.67 19.17
N THR A 81 5.53 3.26 19.01
CA THR A 81 4.26 2.55 18.99
C THR A 81 3.27 3.28 18.09
N GLU A 82 2.29 2.54 17.57
CA GLU A 82 1.26 3.04 16.68
C GLU A 82 -0.08 2.60 17.24
N PHE A 83 -0.94 3.53 17.65
CA PHE A 83 -2.27 3.14 18.10
C PHE A 83 -3.02 2.42 16.96
N PRO A 84 -3.69 1.28 17.21
CA PRO A 84 -3.95 0.66 18.51
C PRO A 84 -2.97 -0.47 18.92
N ASP A 85 -1.81 -0.64 18.28
CA ASP A 85 -0.81 -1.62 18.71
C ASP A 85 -0.31 -1.27 20.12
N PRO A 86 -0.48 -2.15 21.13
CA PRO A 86 -0.01 -1.87 22.48
C PRO A 86 1.51 -2.05 22.64
N ASN A 87 2.18 -2.63 21.64
CA ASN A 87 3.58 -3.01 21.73
C ASN A 87 4.51 -1.85 21.37
N TRP A 88 5.52 -1.64 22.23
CA TRP A 88 6.62 -0.73 21.96
C TRP A 88 7.77 -1.49 21.30
N LYS A 89 8.20 -1.02 20.14
CA LYS A 89 9.25 -1.65 19.33
C LYS A 89 10.38 -0.68 19.08
N ARG A 90 11.60 -1.17 18.83
CA ARG A 90 12.71 -0.28 18.45
C ARG A 90 12.38 0.44 17.14
N ALA A 91 12.75 1.72 17.02
CA ALA A 91 12.47 2.53 15.83
C ALA A 91 12.93 1.85 14.51
N VAL A 92 14.07 1.16 14.53
CA VAL A 92 14.64 0.41 13.39
C VAL A 92 13.75 -0.72 12.87
N SER A 93 12.76 -1.15 13.65
CA SER A 93 11.78 -2.17 13.23
C SER A 93 10.64 -1.61 12.37
N MET A 94 10.52 -0.29 12.24
CA MET A 94 9.51 0.33 11.39
C MET A 94 9.82 0.08 9.92
N TYR A 95 9.04 -0.83 9.32
CA TYR A 95 9.24 -1.25 7.95
C TYR A 95 8.76 -0.24 6.90
N ASN A 96 7.73 0.57 7.20
CA ASN A 96 7.03 1.40 6.20
C ASN A 96 8.00 2.13 5.25
N PRO A 97 7.88 1.94 3.92
CA PRO A 97 8.70 2.63 2.94
C PRO A 97 8.60 4.13 3.14
N LYS A 98 9.75 4.77 3.38
CA LYS A 98 9.86 6.18 3.74
C LYS A 98 11.24 6.67 3.33
N ALA A 99 11.32 7.93 2.91
CA ALA A 99 12.60 8.55 2.63
C ALA A 99 13.08 9.48 3.73
N LYS A 100 12.15 10.06 4.51
CA LYS A 100 12.45 10.98 5.61
C LYS A 100 11.52 10.72 6.77
N VAL A 101 12.07 10.83 7.98
CA VAL A 101 11.31 10.84 9.24
C VAL A 101 11.68 12.06 10.04
N TYR A 102 10.65 12.74 10.53
CA TYR A 102 10.76 13.94 11.33
C TYR A 102 10.13 13.75 12.71
N ARG A 103 10.77 14.28 13.72
CA ARG A 103 10.26 14.41 15.07
C ARG A 103 9.61 15.76 15.25
N ASN A 104 8.35 15.79 15.68
CA ASN A 104 7.69 17.05 16.04
C ASN A 104 8.35 17.65 17.28
N THR A 105 8.69 18.95 17.22
CA THR A 105 9.31 19.68 18.33
C THR A 105 8.51 20.94 18.64
N TYR A 106 8.53 21.39 19.90
CA TYR A 106 7.96 22.69 20.28
C TYR A 106 8.95 23.85 20.04
N GLY A 107 10.25 23.56 20.11
CA GLY A 107 11.30 24.52 19.81
C GLY A 107 11.62 24.58 18.32
N LEU A 108 12.01 25.77 17.85
CA LEU A 108 12.51 25.97 16.49
C LEU A 108 13.84 25.24 16.29
N ASN A 109 13.97 24.57 15.15
CA ASN A 109 15.25 24.06 14.69
C ASN A 109 16.09 25.22 14.15
N TRP A 110 16.97 25.76 15.00
CA TRP A 110 17.81 26.91 14.69
C TRP A 110 18.81 26.67 13.55
N LYS A 111 19.19 25.42 13.27
CA LYS A 111 20.03 25.08 12.10
C LYS A 111 19.26 25.39 10.82
N ASP A 112 18.00 24.95 10.74
CA ASP A 112 17.15 25.23 9.59
C ASP A 112 16.78 26.71 9.49
N ILE A 113 16.43 27.39 10.59
CA ILE A 113 16.16 28.85 10.57
C ILE A 113 17.30 29.63 9.92
N LYS A 114 18.56 29.34 10.29
CA LYS A 114 19.73 29.99 9.70
C LYS A 114 19.88 29.69 8.21
N ARG A 115 19.70 28.42 7.80
CA ARG A 115 19.80 28.01 6.39
C ARG A 115 18.68 28.57 5.51
N GLN A 116 17.52 28.88 6.10
CA GLN A 116 16.35 29.45 5.43
C GLN A 116 16.42 30.99 5.29
N GLN A 117 17.39 31.65 5.91
CA GLN A 117 17.46 33.11 5.97
C GLN A 117 17.48 33.75 4.57
N GLY A 118 16.54 34.67 4.32
CA GLY A 118 16.40 35.36 3.04
C GLY A 118 15.79 34.52 1.91
N LYS A 119 15.32 33.29 2.20
CA LYS A 119 14.80 32.38 1.17
C LYS A 119 13.28 32.20 1.26
N MET A 120 12.65 32.03 0.09
CA MET A 120 11.22 31.76 0.01
C MET A 120 10.94 30.26 0.20
N MET A 121 10.54 29.88 1.42
CA MET A 121 10.25 28.48 1.75
C MET A 121 8.84 28.04 1.32
N HIS A 122 8.75 26.79 0.84
CA HIS A 122 7.48 26.07 0.72
C HIS A 122 6.77 26.03 2.10
N PRO A 123 5.42 26.17 2.17
CA PRO A 123 4.69 26.21 3.43
C PRO A 123 5.03 25.09 4.42
N ALA A 124 5.29 23.87 3.94
CA ALA A 124 5.66 22.72 4.75
C ALA A 124 6.95 22.90 5.59
N PHE A 125 7.87 23.78 5.17
CA PHE A 125 9.17 23.98 5.84
C PHE A 125 9.34 25.37 6.45
N ARG A 126 8.35 26.26 6.28
CA ARG A 126 8.43 27.68 6.73
C ARG A 126 8.58 27.81 8.25
N LYS A 127 8.00 26.88 9.00
CA LYS A 127 8.10 26.84 10.46
C LYS A 127 8.79 25.54 10.86
N PRO A 128 10.12 25.55 11.09
CA PRO A 128 10.87 24.34 11.37
C PRO A 128 10.71 23.90 12.83
N LEU A 129 9.51 23.48 13.17
CA LEU A 129 9.12 22.83 14.43
C LEU A 129 9.28 21.30 14.32
N TYR A 130 10.38 20.90 13.70
CA TYR A 130 10.71 19.51 13.46
C TYR A 130 12.22 19.28 13.56
N GLN A 131 12.59 18.06 13.92
CA GLN A 131 13.96 17.56 13.86
C GLN A 131 14.01 16.36 12.92
N ASP A 132 15.03 16.31 12.05
CA ASP A 132 15.30 15.14 11.24
C ASP A 132 15.81 13.99 12.12
N VAL A 133 15.10 12.87 12.11
CA VAL A 133 15.47 11.67 12.87
C VAL A 133 15.58 10.45 11.96
N THR A 134 15.68 10.65 10.64
CA THR A 134 15.70 9.56 9.65
C THR A 134 16.76 8.50 9.97
N ALA A 135 17.96 8.93 10.39
CA ALA A 135 19.05 8.03 10.78
C ALA A 135 18.66 7.04 11.92
N VAL A 136 17.78 7.45 12.84
CA VAL A 136 17.31 6.61 13.95
C VAL A 136 16.46 5.42 13.45
N TYR A 137 15.79 5.60 12.32
CA TYR A 137 14.91 4.60 11.72
C TYR A 137 15.62 3.78 10.65
N ALA A 138 16.46 4.43 9.83
CA ALA A 138 17.15 3.78 8.73
C ALA A 138 18.36 2.95 9.20
N ASP A 139 18.97 3.30 10.34
CA ASP A 139 20.11 2.56 10.93
C ASP A 139 21.21 2.30 9.90
N SER A 140 21.60 1.04 9.67
CA SER A 140 22.62 0.66 8.68
C SER A 140 22.26 1.00 7.23
N LEU A 141 21.00 1.34 6.95
CA LEU A 141 20.53 1.72 5.61
C LEU A 141 20.55 3.24 5.39
N ASN A 142 20.79 4.03 6.44
CA ASN A 142 20.86 5.48 6.38
C ASN A 142 21.98 5.94 5.45
N ARG A 143 21.67 6.89 4.55
CA ARG A 143 22.66 7.49 3.65
C ARG A 143 22.23 8.87 3.19
N ASP A 144 23.18 9.66 2.70
CA ASP A 144 22.84 10.87 1.96
C ASP A 144 22.37 10.51 0.54
N LEU A 145 21.24 11.06 0.13
CA LEU A 145 20.85 11.04 -1.28
C LEU A 145 21.62 12.12 -2.02
N VAL A 146 22.54 11.69 -2.89
CA VAL A 146 23.33 12.56 -3.76
C VAL A 146 22.83 12.41 -5.19
N VAL A 147 22.43 13.52 -5.80
CA VAL A 147 21.83 13.55 -7.14
C VAL A 147 22.67 14.47 -8.04
N SER A 148 23.05 14.00 -9.23
CA SER A 148 23.77 14.84 -10.20
C SER A 148 22.91 16.03 -10.61
N SER A 149 23.52 17.21 -10.73
CA SER A 149 22.86 18.40 -11.27
C SER A 149 22.42 18.23 -12.73
N ASP A 150 22.98 17.27 -13.49
CA ASP A 150 22.60 17.00 -14.88
C ASP A 150 21.14 16.60 -15.07
N ILE A 151 20.48 16.12 -14.00
CA ILE A 151 19.06 15.75 -14.06
C ILE A 151 18.13 16.97 -13.87
N LEU A 152 18.68 18.10 -13.42
CA LEU A 152 17.91 19.32 -13.20
C LEU A 152 17.64 20.03 -14.53
N CYS A 153 16.52 20.74 -14.58
CA CYS A 153 16.29 21.71 -15.63
C CYS A 153 17.29 22.87 -15.53
N LYS A 154 17.63 23.47 -16.68
CA LYS A 154 18.61 24.57 -16.81
C LYS A 154 18.24 25.85 -16.05
N GLU A 155 17.00 25.95 -15.58
CA GLU A 155 16.44 27.10 -14.85
C GLU A 155 16.77 27.09 -13.35
N VAL A 156 17.43 26.02 -12.86
CA VAL A 156 17.85 25.92 -11.46
C VAL A 156 19.29 26.44 -11.33
N HIS A 157 19.50 27.40 -10.43
CA HIS A 157 20.76 28.11 -10.27
C HIS A 157 21.33 27.96 -8.85
N LYS A 158 22.66 28.12 -8.73
CA LYS A 158 23.34 28.13 -7.43
C LYS A 158 22.64 29.11 -6.46
N GLY A 159 22.33 28.63 -5.26
CA GLY A 159 21.60 29.33 -4.21
C GLY A 159 20.11 28.96 -4.12
N ASP A 160 19.54 28.37 -5.18
CA ASP A 160 18.13 27.98 -5.21
C ASP A 160 17.81 26.87 -4.20
N ILE A 161 16.57 26.88 -3.71
CA ILE A 161 16.05 25.80 -2.89
C ILE A 161 15.45 24.73 -3.80
N VAL A 162 15.96 23.52 -3.66
CA VAL A 162 15.43 22.34 -4.34
C VAL A 162 14.85 21.39 -3.31
N TYR A 163 13.64 20.93 -3.57
CA TYR A 163 12.88 20.01 -2.76
C TYR A 163 12.95 18.61 -3.34
N PHE A 164 13.20 17.63 -2.48
CA PHE A 164 12.94 16.23 -2.80
C PHE A 164 11.48 15.92 -2.48
N CYS A 165 10.74 15.50 -3.49
CA CYS A 165 9.30 15.26 -3.38
C CYS A 165 8.98 13.78 -3.57
N LEU A 166 7.97 13.28 -2.85
CA LEU A 166 7.38 11.96 -3.08
C LEU A 166 5.99 12.09 -3.72
N SER A 167 5.58 11.06 -4.45
CA SER A 167 4.30 11.06 -5.14
C SER A 167 3.12 10.88 -4.19
N THR A 168 2.06 11.65 -4.41
CA THR A 168 0.71 11.35 -3.93
C THR A 168 -0.26 11.45 -5.10
N ARG A 169 -0.79 10.31 -5.53
CA ARG A 169 -1.62 10.23 -6.75
C ARG A 169 -0.88 10.80 -7.96
N MET A 170 -1.41 11.86 -8.56
CA MET A 170 -0.82 12.60 -9.68
C MET A 170 -0.03 13.85 -9.24
N ASP A 171 0.06 14.11 -7.94
CA ASP A 171 0.75 15.26 -7.34
C ASP A 171 2.05 14.84 -6.63
N TRP A 172 2.82 15.84 -6.21
CA TRP A 172 4.11 15.69 -5.53
C TRP A 172 4.12 16.47 -4.22
N VAL A 173 4.58 15.84 -3.14
CA VAL A 173 4.68 16.46 -1.80
C VAL A 173 6.15 16.60 -1.43
N PRO A 174 6.63 17.79 -1.06
CA PRO A 174 8.03 17.99 -0.73
C PRO A 174 8.28 17.44 0.67
N ILE A 175 9.25 16.53 0.78
CA ILE A 175 9.58 15.82 2.02
C ILE A 175 10.93 16.24 2.60
N ALA A 176 11.82 16.79 1.79
CA ALA A 176 13.09 17.37 2.22
C ALA A 176 13.47 18.51 1.30
N TRP A 177 14.44 19.32 1.71
CA TRP A 177 14.96 20.41 0.92
C TRP A 177 16.46 20.56 1.10
N THR A 178 17.11 21.09 0.07
CA THR A 178 18.52 21.45 0.09
C THR A 178 18.73 22.76 -0.68
N VAL A 179 19.91 23.33 -0.55
CA VAL A 179 20.34 24.48 -1.34
C VAL A 179 21.20 23.93 -2.47
N PHE A 180 20.89 24.29 -3.70
CA PHE A 180 21.72 23.93 -4.83
C PHE A 180 23.00 24.75 -4.77
N GLU A 181 24.13 24.13 -4.48
CA GLU A 181 25.42 24.83 -4.38
C GLU A 181 26.20 24.69 -5.69
N GLU A 182 26.49 23.46 -6.14
CA GLU A 182 27.29 23.17 -7.34
C GLU A 182 26.85 21.82 -7.96
N ASP A 183 27.75 21.07 -8.61
CA ASP A 183 27.50 19.91 -9.48
C ASP A 183 26.56 18.79 -8.97
N SER A 184 26.19 18.78 -7.69
CA SER A 184 25.24 17.82 -7.12
C SER A 184 24.34 18.41 -6.03
N LEU A 185 23.17 17.82 -5.88
CA LEU A 185 22.27 18.05 -4.76
C LEU A 185 22.46 16.98 -3.71
N ARG A 186 22.48 17.38 -2.44
CA ARG A 186 22.61 16.47 -1.30
C ARG A 186 21.45 16.65 -0.33
N PHE A 187 20.71 15.57 -0.10
CA PHE A 187 19.73 15.47 0.97
C PHE A 187 20.29 14.56 2.05
N GLN A 188 20.51 15.13 3.24
CA GLN A 188 21.08 14.41 4.39
C GLN A 188 20.10 13.37 4.94
N ASP A 189 20.62 12.25 5.44
CA ASP A 189 19.90 11.20 6.17
C ASP A 189 18.62 10.72 5.46
N THR A 190 18.75 9.84 4.49
CA THR A 190 17.64 9.34 3.67
C THR A 190 17.59 7.82 3.68
N GLU A 191 16.40 7.30 3.35
CA GLU A 191 16.13 5.89 3.12
C GLU A 191 15.43 5.70 1.76
N GLY A 192 15.67 4.58 1.08
CA GLY A 192 15.10 4.32 -0.25
C GLY A 192 13.73 3.63 -0.20
N SER A 193 13.44 2.85 -1.25
CA SER A 193 12.13 2.22 -1.52
C SER A 193 11.04 3.24 -1.79
N VAL A 194 11.36 4.28 -2.57
CA VAL A 194 10.41 5.34 -2.93
C VAL A 194 10.54 5.71 -4.41
N ILE A 195 9.49 6.33 -4.95
CA ILE A 195 9.55 7.14 -6.17
C ILE A 195 9.50 8.61 -5.78
N GLY A 196 10.39 9.42 -6.37
CA GLY A 196 10.42 10.84 -6.11
C GLY A 196 10.77 11.68 -7.32
N CYS A 197 10.69 12.98 -7.14
CA CYS A 197 10.98 14.01 -8.14
C CYS A 197 11.61 15.22 -7.45
N LEU A 198 12.44 15.99 -8.17
CA LEU A 198 12.98 17.25 -7.67
C LEU A 198 12.09 18.41 -8.10
N ALA A 199 11.93 19.41 -7.23
CA ALA A 199 11.11 20.59 -7.51
C ALA A 199 11.69 21.87 -6.89
N THR A 200 11.32 23.03 -7.42
CA THR A 200 11.47 24.34 -6.76
C THR A 200 10.12 24.90 -6.37
N TRP A 201 10.10 25.95 -5.55
CA TRP A 201 8.86 26.63 -5.12
C TRP A 201 8.84 28.06 -5.62
N ASN A 202 7.81 28.43 -6.40
CA ASN A 202 7.69 29.77 -6.99
C ASN A 202 6.81 30.73 -6.18
N GLY A 203 6.43 30.38 -4.95
CA GLY A 203 5.51 31.16 -4.13
C GLY A 203 4.04 30.73 -4.22
N LYS A 204 3.66 30.00 -5.28
CA LYS A 204 2.27 29.56 -5.52
C LYS A 204 2.13 28.04 -5.65
N ARG A 205 3.05 27.40 -6.37
CA ARG A 205 3.05 25.96 -6.60
C ARG A 205 4.48 25.42 -6.70
N LEU A 206 4.60 24.11 -6.52
CA LEU A 206 5.82 23.41 -6.89
C LEU A 206 6.02 23.45 -8.40
N VAL A 207 7.26 23.63 -8.84
CA VAL A 207 7.68 23.56 -10.24
C VAL A 207 8.64 22.38 -10.33
N MET A 208 8.24 21.33 -11.07
CA MET A 208 9.07 20.12 -11.22
C MET A 208 10.33 20.44 -12.01
N GLN A 209 11.47 19.97 -11.52
CA GLN A 209 12.80 20.25 -12.06
C GLN A 209 13.52 19.00 -12.57
N SER A 210 12.98 17.81 -12.32
CA SER A 210 13.50 16.56 -12.87
C SER A 210 12.37 15.70 -13.42
N GLU A 211 12.75 14.66 -14.16
CA GLU A 211 11.87 13.51 -14.36
C GLU A 211 11.80 12.69 -13.04
N PRO A 212 10.73 11.91 -12.82
CA PRO A 212 10.63 11.04 -11.67
C PRO A 212 11.75 10.00 -11.67
N PHE A 213 12.18 9.60 -10.49
CA PHE A 213 13.17 8.53 -10.33
C PHE A 213 12.78 7.60 -9.20
N THR A 214 13.13 6.32 -9.36
CA THR A 214 13.12 5.38 -8.23
C THR A 214 14.37 5.57 -7.41
N TYR A 215 14.25 5.52 -6.08
CA TYR A 215 15.37 5.53 -5.15
C TYR A 215 15.45 4.19 -4.43
N ASP A 216 16.46 3.39 -4.75
CA ASP A 216 16.61 2.04 -4.21
C ASP A 216 17.17 2.06 -2.78
N LYS A 217 16.57 1.27 -1.89
CA LYS A 217 16.94 1.21 -0.47
C LYS A 217 18.27 0.49 -0.23
N MET A 218 18.60 -0.50 -1.03
CA MET A 218 19.77 -1.34 -0.80
C MET A 218 21.01 -0.71 -1.42
N SER A 219 20.98 -0.44 -2.72
CA SER A 219 22.09 0.16 -3.45
C SER A 219 22.23 1.66 -3.19
N GLY A 220 21.13 2.36 -2.85
CA GLY A 220 21.11 3.81 -2.75
C GLY A 220 21.18 4.52 -4.10
N THR A 221 21.02 3.78 -5.20
CA THR A 221 21.05 4.35 -6.55
C THR A 221 19.69 4.90 -6.93
N ILE A 222 19.70 5.93 -7.77
CA ILE A 222 18.50 6.41 -8.44
C ILE A 222 18.42 5.87 -9.86
N ALA A 223 17.21 5.68 -10.37
CA ALA A 223 16.98 5.40 -11.79
C ALA A 223 15.85 6.31 -12.31
N LEU A 224 16.19 7.17 -13.28
CA LEU A 224 15.24 8.07 -13.93
C LEU A 224 14.20 7.27 -14.73
N LEU A 225 12.98 7.76 -14.70
CA LEU A 225 11.83 7.21 -15.40
C LEU A 225 11.51 8.09 -16.61
N THR A 226 12.33 7.98 -17.65
CA THR A 226 12.22 8.72 -18.89
C THR A 226 11.61 7.86 -20.00
N PRO A 227 10.75 8.43 -20.87
CA PRO A 227 10.26 7.70 -22.03
C PRO A 227 11.38 7.31 -22.97
N GLN A 228 11.43 6.04 -23.33
CA GLN A 228 12.26 5.52 -24.41
C GLN A 228 11.50 5.62 -25.74
N SER A 229 12.23 5.55 -26.86
CA SER A 229 11.63 5.53 -28.20
C SER A 229 10.83 4.26 -28.48
N GLU A 230 11.26 3.14 -27.88
CA GLU A 230 10.58 1.86 -27.97
C GLU A 230 9.27 1.88 -27.17
N LYS A 231 8.23 1.30 -27.75
CA LYS A 231 6.94 1.10 -27.10
C LYS A 231 6.74 -0.36 -26.74
N GLU A 232 5.91 -0.61 -25.74
CA GLU A 232 5.50 -1.95 -25.34
C GLU A 232 3.99 -2.03 -25.15
N ASP A 233 3.41 -3.16 -25.55
CA ASP A 233 2.06 -3.57 -25.19
C ASP A 233 2.05 -4.07 -23.75
N ILE A 234 1.17 -3.51 -22.93
CA ILE A 234 1.05 -3.87 -21.52
C ILE A 234 -0.38 -4.28 -21.19
N THR A 235 -0.49 -5.23 -20.28
CA THR A 235 -1.74 -5.53 -19.56
C THR A 235 -1.65 -5.02 -18.12
N LEU A 236 -2.72 -4.38 -17.67
CA LEU A 236 -2.91 -3.86 -16.32
C LEU A 236 -4.04 -4.64 -15.63
N TYR A 237 -3.84 -5.00 -14.37
CA TYR A 237 -4.75 -5.82 -13.57
C TYR A 237 -5.25 -5.12 -12.31
N PHE A 238 -4.56 -4.08 -11.83
CA PHE A 238 -4.94 -3.34 -10.61
C PHE A 238 -4.44 -1.89 -10.64
N LYS A 239 -5.07 -1.01 -9.86
CA LYS A 239 -4.75 0.43 -9.79
C LYS A 239 -3.94 0.84 -8.55
N PHE A 240 -3.78 -0.07 -7.59
CA PHE A 240 -3.12 0.18 -6.30
C PHE A 240 -2.35 -1.06 -5.83
N PRO A 241 -1.25 -0.94 -5.05
CA PRO A 241 -0.46 -2.08 -4.59
C PRO A 241 -1.30 -3.12 -3.82
N LEU A 242 -1.30 -4.36 -4.31
CA LEU A 242 -2.03 -5.48 -3.68
C LEU A 242 -1.46 -5.89 -2.32
N PHE A 243 -0.19 -5.61 -2.04
CA PHE A 243 0.43 -5.90 -0.74
C PHE A 243 -0.05 -4.99 0.39
N CYS A 244 -0.84 -3.95 0.08
CA CYS A 244 -1.55 -3.18 1.11
C CYS A 244 -2.85 -3.88 1.56
N ASP A 245 -3.27 -4.96 0.89
CA ASP A 245 -4.46 -5.74 1.23
C ASP A 245 -4.06 -7.02 1.99
N LEU A 246 -4.34 -7.04 3.30
CA LEU A 246 -4.05 -8.20 4.15
C LEU A 246 -4.80 -9.46 3.73
N GLY A 247 -5.97 -9.34 3.08
CA GLY A 247 -6.77 -10.49 2.66
C GLY A 247 -6.06 -11.31 1.60
N ILE A 248 -5.53 -10.63 0.58
CA ILE A 248 -4.75 -11.24 -0.51
C ILE A 248 -3.48 -11.91 0.04
N LEU A 249 -2.80 -11.26 0.98
CA LEU A 249 -1.55 -11.75 1.57
C LEU A 249 -1.72 -13.00 2.45
N ARG A 250 -2.95 -13.34 2.86
CA ARG A 250 -3.26 -14.50 3.70
C ARG A 250 -3.59 -15.77 2.92
N MET A 251 -3.75 -15.69 1.59
CA MET A 251 -4.04 -16.85 0.76
C MET A 251 -2.87 -17.82 0.51
N PRO A 252 -1.60 -17.37 0.38
CA PRO A 252 -0.47 -18.27 0.17
C PRO A 252 -0.37 -19.36 1.25
N GLY A 253 -0.24 -20.61 0.83
CA GLY A 253 -0.33 -21.80 1.67
C GLY A 253 -1.72 -22.45 1.72
N GLY A 254 -2.75 -21.78 1.18
CA GLY A 254 -4.08 -22.36 1.03
C GLY A 254 -4.13 -23.45 -0.03
N VAL A 255 -5.09 -24.36 0.12
CA VAL A 255 -5.19 -25.56 -0.72
C VAL A 255 -6.61 -25.73 -1.26
N PHE A 256 -6.71 -25.99 -2.56
CA PHE A 256 -7.94 -26.48 -3.18
C PHE A 256 -7.87 -28.00 -3.26
N GLU A 257 -8.92 -28.66 -2.79
CA GLU A 257 -8.96 -30.10 -2.59
C GLU A 257 -10.22 -30.71 -3.21
N GLY A 258 -10.10 -31.92 -3.75
CA GLY A 258 -11.21 -32.77 -4.19
C GLY A 258 -11.25 -34.05 -3.37
N SER A 259 -12.45 -34.52 -3.01
CA SER A 259 -12.63 -35.80 -2.33
C SER A 259 -13.96 -36.47 -2.68
N ASN A 260 -14.03 -37.79 -2.47
CA ASN A 260 -15.28 -38.56 -2.45
C ASN A 260 -15.70 -38.92 -1.02
N ASP A 261 -14.93 -38.47 -0.01
CA ASP A 261 -15.26 -38.55 1.41
C ASP A 261 -15.70 -37.17 1.92
N SER A 262 -16.90 -37.09 2.50
CA SER A 262 -17.46 -35.85 3.08
C SER A 262 -16.58 -35.22 4.17
N GLN A 263 -15.72 -36.01 4.82
CA GLN A 263 -14.81 -35.54 5.85
C GLN A 263 -13.42 -35.16 5.31
N PHE A 264 -13.19 -35.32 4.00
CA PHE A 264 -11.90 -35.04 3.35
C PHE A 264 -10.70 -35.75 4.00
N ARG A 265 -10.87 -36.95 4.58
CA ARG A 265 -9.76 -37.73 5.17
C ARG A 265 -8.77 -38.24 4.12
N SER A 266 -9.24 -38.39 2.89
CA SER A 266 -8.48 -38.87 1.73
C SER A 266 -8.71 -37.90 0.56
N ALA A 267 -8.33 -36.64 0.76
CA ALA A 267 -8.46 -35.61 -0.26
C ALA A 267 -7.26 -35.59 -1.21
N ASP A 268 -7.52 -35.36 -2.48
CA ASP A 268 -6.50 -35.03 -3.47
C ASP A 268 -6.33 -33.50 -3.51
N THR A 269 -5.08 -33.03 -3.57
CA THR A 269 -4.79 -31.62 -3.84
C THR A 269 -5.02 -31.31 -5.32
N LEU A 270 -5.95 -30.40 -5.60
CA LEU A 270 -6.19 -29.84 -6.93
C LEU A 270 -5.23 -28.70 -7.23
N TYR A 271 -4.94 -27.87 -6.24
CA TYR A 271 -4.03 -26.73 -6.36
C TYR A 271 -3.50 -26.26 -5.00
N TYR A 272 -2.24 -25.84 -4.98
CA TYR A 272 -1.60 -25.23 -3.83
C TYR A 272 -1.26 -23.78 -4.16
N VAL A 273 -1.79 -22.83 -3.38
CA VAL A 273 -1.57 -21.39 -3.60
C VAL A 273 -0.16 -21.04 -3.16
N LYS A 274 0.78 -20.93 -4.10
CA LYS A 274 2.20 -20.66 -3.81
C LYS A 274 2.49 -19.19 -3.51
N GLN A 275 1.78 -18.29 -4.17
CA GLN A 275 1.99 -16.85 -4.13
C GLN A 275 0.64 -16.14 -4.11
N TRP A 276 0.62 -14.87 -3.71
CA TRP A 276 -0.61 -14.10 -3.75
C TRP A 276 -1.11 -13.93 -5.19
N PRO A 277 -2.43 -13.98 -5.42
CA PRO A 277 -3.02 -13.71 -6.72
C PRO A 277 -2.72 -12.29 -7.23
N PHE A 278 -2.37 -12.17 -8.52
CA PHE A 278 -2.11 -10.88 -9.19
C PHE A 278 -3.24 -10.45 -10.14
N ARG A 279 -4.31 -11.26 -10.20
CA ARG A 279 -5.49 -11.04 -11.03
C ARG A 279 -6.74 -11.26 -10.17
N LEU A 280 -7.83 -10.57 -10.50
CA LEU A 280 -9.11 -10.74 -9.82
C LEU A 280 -9.61 -12.17 -10.00
N ASN A 281 -9.75 -12.62 -11.24
CA ASN A 281 -10.20 -13.98 -11.54
C ASN A 281 -9.03 -14.89 -11.93
N ASN A 282 -8.74 -15.89 -11.09
CA ASN A 282 -7.63 -16.82 -11.27
C ASN A 282 -8.18 -18.15 -11.78
N THR A 283 -7.74 -18.57 -12.97
CA THR A 283 -8.14 -19.85 -13.57
C THR A 283 -7.05 -20.89 -13.38
N ILE A 284 -7.42 -22.06 -12.88
CA ILE A 284 -6.52 -23.17 -12.60
C ILE A 284 -6.99 -24.43 -13.31
N PHE A 285 -6.03 -25.18 -13.84
CA PHE A 285 -6.22 -26.50 -14.45
C PHE A 285 -5.51 -27.53 -13.56
N PRO A 286 -6.24 -28.37 -12.82
CA PRO A 286 -5.64 -29.39 -11.95
C PRO A 286 -4.76 -30.35 -12.76
N GLU A 287 -3.62 -30.78 -12.19
CA GLU A 287 -2.69 -31.72 -12.85
C GLU A 287 -3.31 -33.11 -13.06
N LYS A 288 -4.23 -33.51 -12.19
CA LYS A 288 -4.90 -34.81 -12.23
C LYS A 288 -6.38 -34.61 -12.42
N GLU A 289 -6.88 -35.09 -13.55
CA GLU A 289 -8.30 -35.11 -13.84
C GLU A 289 -8.96 -36.33 -13.21
N LYS A 290 -9.67 -36.14 -12.10
CA LYS A 290 -10.49 -37.17 -11.45
C LYS A 290 -11.88 -36.62 -11.16
N SER A 291 -12.80 -37.54 -10.84
CA SER A 291 -14.15 -37.20 -10.40
C SER A 291 -14.24 -37.09 -8.88
N TYR A 292 -14.82 -36.00 -8.42
CA TYR A 292 -15.00 -35.68 -7.00
C TYR A 292 -16.45 -35.30 -6.73
N ARG A 293 -17.03 -35.85 -5.66
CA ARG A 293 -18.33 -35.39 -5.15
C ARG A 293 -18.20 -34.13 -4.31
N TYR A 294 -17.09 -34.00 -3.57
CA TYR A 294 -16.81 -32.88 -2.68
C TYR A 294 -15.59 -32.12 -3.16
N VAL A 295 -15.67 -30.80 -3.18
CA VAL A 295 -14.53 -29.91 -3.43
C VAL A 295 -14.49 -28.82 -2.36
N ARG A 296 -13.31 -28.36 -1.99
CA ARG A 296 -13.17 -27.24 -1.05
C ARG A 296 -11.91 -26.40 -1.28
N TYR A 297 -11.95 -25.17 -0.80
CA TYR A 297 -10.78 -24.39 -0.43
C TYR A 297 -10.58 -24.45 1.09
N LYS A 298 -9.35 -24.74 1.53
CA LYS A 298 -8.93 -24.70 2.92
C LYS A 298 -7.88 -23.60 3.10
N GLY A 299 -8.16 -22.66 4.01
CA GLY A 299 -7.23 -21.58 4.34
C GLY A 299 -5.99 -22.11 5.10
N PRO A 300 -4.80 -21.51 4.92
CA PRO A 300 -3.63 -21.85 5.72
C PRO A 300 -3.80 -21.41 7.18
N LYS A 301 -2.88 -21.85 8.06
CA LYS A 301 -2.89 -21.40 9.45
C LYS A 301 -2.72 -19.88 9.55
N GLY A 302 -3.43 -19.24 10.49
CA GLY A 302 -3.38 -17.80 10.72
C GLY A 302 -4.05 -16.93 9.64
N SER A 303 -4.74 -17.55 8.67
CA SER A 303 -5.23 -16.85 7.47
C SER A 303 -6.67 -16.35 7.56
N TYR A 304 -7.46 -16.87 8.51
CA TYR A 304 -8.90 -16.66 8.55
C TYR A 304 -9.62 -17.10 7.26
N CYS A 305 -9.02 -17.99 6.46
CA CYS A 305 -9.58 -18.57 5.22
C CYS A 305 -10.20 -17.53 4.27
N ASN A 306 -9.41 -16.53 3.89
CA ASN A 306 -9.88 -15.42 3.05
C ASN A 306 -10.01 -15.83 1.57
N ILE A 307 -11.23 -15.79 1.04
CA ILE A 307 -11.57 -16.02 -0.37
C ILE A 307 -12.89 -15.30 -0.69
N ALA A 308 -12.99 -14.73 -1.90
CA ALA A 308 -14.18 -13.99 -2.34
C ALA A 308 -15.15 -14.88 -3.10
N GLU A 309 -14.69 -15.61 -4.12
CA GLU A 309 -15.52 -16.49 -4.93
C GLU A 309 -14.72 -17.73 -5.34
N MET A 310 -15.41 -18.85 -5.60
CA MET A 310 -14.84 -19.97 -6.36
C MET A 310 -15.89 -20.69 -7.20
N ALA A 311 -15.44 -21.27 -8.32
CA ALA A 311 -16.31 -22.01 -9.23
C ALA A 311 -15.55 -23.17 -9.90
N PHE A 312 -16.23 -24.30 -10.12
CA PHE A 312 -15.65 -25.52 -10.67
C PHE A 312 -16.36 -25.94 -11.96
N PHE A 313 -15.64 -26.59 -12.88
CA PHE A 313 -16.12 -26.91 -14.23
C PHE A 313 -15.67 -28.31 -14.67
N GLU A 314 -16.54 -29.00 -15.42
CA GLU A 314 -16.24 -30.34 -15.96
C GLU A 314 -15.32 -30.29 -17.17
N ASP A 315 -15.42 -29.24 -17.97
CA ASP A 315 -14.59 -29.01 -19.13
C ASP A 315 -13.88 -27.64 -19.09
N THR A 316 -12.76 -27.55 -19.80
CA THR A 316 -11.99 -26.30 -19.90
C THR A 316 -12.74 -25.24 -20.71
N SER A 317 -13.62 -25.67 -21.62
CA SER A 317 -14.46 -24.80 -22.46
C SER A 317 -15.74 -24.30 -21.79
N ASP A 318 -16.15 -24.90 -20.66
CA ASP A 318 -17.41 -24.57 -19.99
C ASP A 318 -17.45 -23.13 -19.49
N THR A 319 -18.60 -22.47 -19.63
CA THR A 319 -18.85 -21.14 -19.07
C THR A 319 -19.80 -21.16 -17.88
N LEU A 320 -20.51 -22.27 -17.68
CA LEU A 320 -21.43 -22.47 -16.56
C LEU A 320 -20.75 -23.33 -15.51
N ALA A 321 -20.67 -22.81 -14.29
CA ALA A 321 -20.09 -23.52 -13.16
C ALA A 321 -21.01 -24.65 -12.68
N LEU A 322 -20.39 -25.72 -12.17
CA LEU A 322 -21.08 -26.77 -11.44
C LEU A 322 -21.79 -26.20 -10.22
N LYS A 323 -22.99 -26.70 -9.96
CA LYS A 323 -23.79 -26.35 -8.78
C LYS A 323 -23.80 -27.49 -7.79
N GLY A 324 -23.83 -27.15 -6.52
CA GLY A 324 -23.92 -28.11 -5.43
C GLY A 324 -24.45 -27.45 -4.17
N ARG A 325 -24.63 -28.23 -3.11
CA ARG A 325 -24.91 -27.69 -1.79
C ARG A 325 -23.62 -27.08 -1.24
N ILE A 326 -23.69 -25.81 -0.84
CA ILE A 326 -22.58 -25.13 -0.17
C ILE A 326 -22.33 -25.79 1.18
N ILE A 327 -21.07 -26.14 1.44
CA ILE A 327 -20.58 -26.73 2.68
C ILE A 327 -19.38 -25.92 3.17
N GLY A 328 -19.18 -25.84 4.49
CA GLY A 328 -18.08 -25.07 5.03
C GLY A 328 -18.17 -24.89 6.53
N THR A 329 -17.21 -24.15 7.08
CA THR A 329 -17.18 -23.81 8.50
C THR A 329 -17.96 -22.53 8.77
N PRO A 330 -19.00 -22.55 9.65
CA PRO A 330 -19.84 -21.40 9.89
C PRO A 330 -19.19 -20.34 10.80
N GLY A 331 -19.54 -19.09 10.50
CA GLY A 331 -19.24 -17.90 11.28
C GLY A 331 -18.08 -17.07 10.72
N CYS A 332 -18.16 -15.76 10.95
CA CYS A 332 -17.17 -14.79 10.51
C CYS A 332 -16.48 -14.08 11.68
N PHE A 333 -15.38 -13.39 11.39
CA PHE A 333 -14.60 -12.58 12.33
C PHE A 333 -15.47 -11.57 13.11
N GLN A 334 -16.40 -10.92 12.43
CA GLN A 334 -17.31 -9.89 12.96
C GLN A 334 -18.44 -10.47 13.82
N LYS A 335 -18.68 -11.79 13.75
CA LYS A 335 -19.74 -12.52 14.47
C LYS A 335 -21.17 -12.05 14.15
N ASP A 336 -21.38 -11.45 12.98
CA ASP A 336 -22.67 -10.93 12.51
C ASP A 336 -23.20 -11.64 11.24
N GLY A 337 -22.42 -12.58 10.69
CA GLY A 337 -22.73 -13.32 9.46
C GLY A 337 -22.41 -12.57 8.16
N SER A 338 -21.89 -11.35 8.22
CA SER A 338 -21.60 -10.52 7.03
C SER A 338 -20.57 -11.14 6.06
N HIS A 339 -19.68 -12.00 6.58
CA HIS A 339 -18.57 -12.64 5.86
C HIS A 339 -18.52 -14.15 6.08
N ASP A 340 -19.68 -14.81 6.17
CA ASP A 340 -19.79 -16.25 6.39
C ASP A 340 -19.46 -17.06 5.11
N TYR A 341 -19.29 -18.38 5.22
CA TYR A 341 -18.79 -19.23 4.12
C TYR A 341 -19.66 -19.24 2.86
N TYR A 342 -20.97 -18.95 2.96
CA TYR A 342 -21.84 -18.89 1.78
C TYR A 342 -21.57 -17.67 0.88
N LYS A 343 -20.80 -16.67 1.37
CA LYS A 343 -20.35 -15.53 0.58
C LYS A 343 -19.44 -15.89 -0.58
N VAL A 344 -18.89 -17.11 -0.60
CA VAL A 344 -17.96 -17.59 -1.63
C VAL A 344 -18.68 -18.05 -2.91
N TYR A 345 -20.02 -18.10 -2.88
CA TYR A 345 -20.86 -18.52 -3.98
C TYR A 345 -22.05 -17.56 -4.16
N ASP A 346 -21.93 -16.30 -3.73
CA ASP A 346 -23.01 -15.31 -3.86
C ASP A 346 -22.94 -14.52 -5.18
N GLY A 347 -21.93 -14.80 -6.01
CA GLY A 347 -21.77 -14.20 -7.33
C GLY A 347 -21.21 -12.77 -7.28
N ASN A 348 -20.77 -12.30 -6.12
CA ASN A 348 -20.20 -10.99 -5.96
C ASN A 348 -18.70 -11.08 -5.59
N PRO A 349 -17.79 -10.64 -6.47
CA PRO A 349 -16.34 -10.74 -6.24
C PRO A 349 -15.80 -9.84 -5.13
N TYR A 350 -16.67 -9.03 -4.50
CA TYR A 350 -16.34 -8.04 -3.48
C TYR A 350 -16.92 -8.38 -2.10
N THR A 351 -17.76 -9.40 -2.02
CA THR A 351 -18.06 -10.11 -0.78
C THR A 351 -17.04 -11.23 -0.60
N TYR A 352 -16.85 -11.66 0.65
CA TYR A 352 -15.82 -12.65 0.95
C TYR A 352 -16.11 -13.37 2.25
N MET A 353 -15.52 -14.55 2.38
CA MET A 353 -15.39 -15.27 3.64
C MET A 353 -14.21 -14.72 4.45
N ASP A 354 -14.44 -14.49 5.74
CA ASP A 354 -13.41 -14.18 6.73
C ASP A 354 -13.74 -14.93 8.03
N TYR A 355 -13.19 -16.13 8.18
CA TYR A 355 -13.58 -17.09 9.20
C TYR A 355 -13.41 -16.53 10.62
N LYS A 356 -14.22 -17.00 11.57
CA LYS A 356 -14.21 -16.49 12.96
C LYS A 356 -12.91 -16.74 13.74
N THR A 357 -12.12 -17.74 13.36
CA THR A 357 -10.82 -18.05 13.97
C THR A 357 -9.69 -18.03 12.94
N PRO A 358 -8.44 -17.82 13.37
CA PRO A 358 -7.30 -17.77 12.45
C PRO A 358 -7.08 -19.06 11.65
N ASP A 359 -7.47 -20.20 12.23
CA ASP A 359 -7.22 -21.54 11.71
C ASP A 359 -8.53 -22.30 11.41
N GLU A 360 -8.41 -23.43 10.71
CA GLU A 360 -9.46 -24.42 10.43
C GLU A 360 -10.62 -23.96 9.55
N GLY A 361 -10.58 -22.73 9.02
CA GLY A 361 -11.58 -22.26 8.05
C GLY A 361 -11.50 -23.00 6.71
N TRP A 362 -12.65 -23.42 6.19
CA TRP A 362 -12.78 -23.96 4.84
C TRP A 362 -14.20 -23.79 4.28
N VAL A 363 -14.31 -23.82 2.96
CA VAL A 363 -15.56 -23.67 2.20
C VAL A 363 -15.52 -24.51 0.93
N GLY A 364 -16.65 -25.04 0.50
CA GLY A 364 -16.72 -26.03 -0.57
C GLY A 364 -18.12 -26.29 -1.12
N LEU A 365 -18.21 -27.26 -2.02
CA LEU A 365 -19.46 -27.80 -2.56
C LEU A 365 -19.53 -29.30 -2.33
N ASP A 366 -20.74 -29.77 -2.02
CA ASP A 366 -21.19 -31.15 -2.23
C ASP A 366 -22.05 -31.16 -3.50
N PHE A 367 -21.53 -31.73 -4.57
CA PHE A 367 -22.26 -31.84 -5.83
C PHE A 367 -23.37 -32.90 -5.80
N GLY A 368 -23.45 -33.72 -4.74
CA GLY A 368 -24.39 -34.85 -4.64
C GLY A 368 -23.93 -36.10 -5.40
N ILE A 369 -23.33 -35.93 -6.58
CA ILE A 369 -22.69 -36.98 -7.38
C ILE A 369 -21.25 -36.57 -7.76
N PRO A 370 -20.33 -37.53 -8.02
CA PRO A 370 -18.99 -37.18 -8.48
C PRO A 370 -18.98 -36.54 -9.87
N HIS A 371 -18.35 -35.37 -9.99
CA HIS A 371 -18.09 -34.69 -11.27
C HIS A 371 -16.61 -34.64 -11.56
N ARG A 372 -16.23 -34.77 -12.84
CA ARG A 372 -14.84 -34.60 -13.27
C ARG A 372 -14.46 -33.13 -13.12
N ILE A 373 -13.32 -32.80 -12.54
CA ILE A 373 -12.89 -31.41 -12.38
C ILE A 373 -11.69 -31.15 -13.30
N LYS A 374 -11.90 -30.41 -14.39
CA LYS A 374 -10.81 -30.03 -15.34
C LYS A 374 -10.38 -28.58 -15.21
N LYS A 375 -11.25 -27.72 -14.70
CA LYS A 375 -11.00 -26.30 -14.53
C LYS A 375 -11.71 -25.82 -13.27
N PHE A 376 -11.08 -24.90 -12.56
CA PHE A 376 -11.77 -24.10 -11.57
C PHE A 376 -11.24 -22.67 -11.58
N THR A 377 -12.05 -21.76 -11.07
CA THR A 377 -11.69 -20.36 -10.90
C THR A 377 -11.83 -19.95 -9.44
N TYR A 378 -11.02 -19.00 -9.01
CA TYR A 378 -11.19 -18.38 -7.69
C TYR A 378 -10.85 -16.90 -7.72
N ILE A 379 -11.48 -16.16 -6.80
CA ILE A 379 -11.26 -14.73 -6.59
C ILE A 379 -10.76 -14.55 -5.15
N PRO A 380 -9.62 -13.85 -4.94
CA PRO A 380 -9.17 -13.56 -3.59
C PRO A 380 -10.10 -12.58 -2.90
N ARG A 381 -10.13 -12.60 -1.56
CA ARG A 381 -10.59 -11.42 -0.82
C ARG A 381 -9.80 -10.22 -1.32
N ASN A 382 -10.49 -9.14 -1.66
CA ASN A 382 -9.86 -7.96 -2.22
C ASN A 382 -10.59 -6.69 -1.78
N SER A 383 -9.87 -5.56 -1.81
CA SER A 383 -10.36 -4.23 -1.44
C SER A 383 -10.74 -3.38 -2.66
N ASP A 384 -11.27 -4.00 -3.72
CA ASP A 384 -11.73 -3.31 -4.94
C ASP A 384 -10.64 -2.47 -5.65
N ASN A 385 -9.43 -3.02 -5.70
CA ASN A 385 -8.27 -2.42 -6.36
C ASN A 385 -7.87 -3.10 -7.67
N PHE A 386 -8.50 -4.22 -8.01
CA PHE A 386 -8.41 -4.82 -9.34
C PHE A 386 -9.17 -3.99 -10.39
N ILE A 387 -8.93 -4.26 -11.66
CA ILE A 387 -9.76 -3.70 -12.73
C ILE A 387 -11.16 -4.31 -12.65
N HIS A 388 -12.17 -3.44 -12.59
CA HIS A 388 -13.57 -3.80 -12.59
C HIS A 388 -14.15 -3.69 -14.00
N LYS A 389 -14.79 -4.76 -14.46
CA LYS A 389 -15.46 -4.78 -15.76
C LYS A 389 -16.61 -3.76 -15.77
N GLY A 390 -16.66 -2.93 -16.80
CA GLY A 390 -17.67 -1.88 -16.97
C GLY A 390 -17.20 -0.49 -16.53
N ASP A 391 -16.17 -0.40 -15.69
CA ASP A 391 -15.62 0.88 -15.26
C ASP A 391 -14.81 1.56 -16.36
N VAL A 392 -14.82 2.89 -16.34
CA VAL A 392 -14.03 3.77 -17.21
C VAL A 392 -12.69 4.08 -16.57
N TYR A 393 -11.60 3.70 -17.22
CA TYR A 393 -10.23 3.99 -16.79
C TYR A 393 -9.51 4.90 -17.77
N GLU A 394 -8.52 5.65 -17.28
CA GLU A 394 -7.59 6.45 -18.08
C GLU A 394 -6.16 6.20 -17.61
N LEU A 395 -5.29 5.80 -18.54
CA LEU A 395 -3.87 5.61 -18.25
C LEU A 395 -3.10 6.89 -18.58
N PHE A 396 -2.25 7.32 -17.66
CA PHE A 396 -1.32 8.42 -17.84
C PHE A 396 0.11 7.92 -17.78
N TYR A 397 1.00 8.57 -18.53
CA TYR A 397 2.45 8.45 -18.33
C TYR A 397 3.05 9.83 -18.05
N TRP A 398 4.10 9.84 -17.25
CA TRP A 398 4.83 11.07 -16.96
C TRP A 398 5.87 11.34 -18.05
N HIS A 399 5.87 12.57 -18.58
CA HIS A 399 6.92 13.08 -19.46
C HIS A 399 6.83 14.60 -19.55
N ASP A 400 7.98 15.27 -19.69
CA ASP A 400 8.04 16.72 -19.87
C ASP A 400 7.30 17.43 -18.72
N LYS A 401 7.60 16.97 -17.50
CA LYS A 401 7.13 17.56 -16.24
C LYS A 401 5.61 17.56 -16.06
N LYS A 402 4.88 16.70 -16.79
CA LYS A 402 3.42 16.58 -16.69
C LYS A 402 2.94 15.15 -16.95
N TRP A 403 1.71 14.89 -16.53
CA TRP A 403 0.98 13.69 -16.90
C TRP A 403 0.37 13.82 -18.28
N ASN A 404 0.68 12.88 -19.17
CA ASN A 404 0.15 12.80 -20.52
C ASN A 404 -0.80 11.59 -20.59
N SER A 405 -2.01 11.80 -21.10
CA SER A 405 -3.02 10.75 -21.23
C SER A 405 -2.71 9.83 -22.42
N LEU A 406 -2.93 8.52 -22.23
CA LEU A 406 -2.95 7.50 -23.27
C LEU A 406 -4.38 7.11 -23.68
N GLY A 407 -5.37 7.90 -23.24
CA GLY A 407 -6.77 7.71 -23.57
C GLY A 407 -7.56 6.91 -22.54
N ARG A 408 -8.88 7.00 -22.67
CA ARG A 408 -9.85 6.32 -21.82
C ARG A 408 -10.27 4.98 -22.42
N GLN A 409 -10.51 4.00 -21.56
CA GLN A 409 -11.08 2.70 -21.93
C GLN A 409 -12.15 2.28 -20.92
N VAL A 410 -13.25 1.72 -21.44
CA VAL A 410 -14.18 0.94 -20.62
C VAL A 410 -13.60 -0.47 -20.49
N ALA A 411 -13.36 -0.93 -19.27
CA ALA A 411 -12.84 -2.26 -19.02
C ALA A 411 -13.85 -3.33 -19.48
N LYS A 412 -13.46 -4.17 -20.44
CA LYS A 412 -14.32 -5.28 -20.94
C LYS A 412 -14.14 -6.57 -20.14
N ALA A 413 -13.09 -6.64 -19.33
CA ALA A 413 -12.70 -7.76 -18.49
C ALA A 413 -12.05 -7.22 -17.20
N ASP A 414 -11.47 -8.11 -16.38
CA ASP A 414 -10.68 -7.76 -15.20
C ASP A 414 -9.24 -7.30 -15.55
N SER A 415 -9.07 -6.71 -16.72
CA SER A 415 -7.81 -6.17 -17.21
C SER A 415 -8.01 -5.09 -18.28
N LEU A 416 -6.95 -4.32 -18.52
CA LEU A 416 -6.86 -3.30 -19.57
C LEU A 416 -5.58 -3.49 -20.37
N ASN A 417 -5.63 -3.21 -21.68
CA ASN A 417 -4.47 -3.25 -22.55
C ASN A 417 -4.14 -1.85 -23.09
N TYR A 418 -2.88 -1.44 -23.01
CA TYR A 418 -2.38 -0.17 -23.51
C TYR A 418 -1.04 -0.36 -24.22
N VAL A 419 -0.71 0.58 -25.11
CA VAL A 419 0.64 0.72 -25.67
C VAL A 419 1.30 1.91 -24.98
N ILE A 420 2.45 1.68 -24.34
CA ILE A 420 3.19 2.72 -23.59
C ILE A 420 4.60 2.89 -24.14
N PRO A 421 5.25 4.06 -23.98
CA PRO A 421 6.71 4.15 -24.06
C PRO A 421 7.35 3.35 -22.92
N LYS A 422 8.45 2.64 -23.19
CA LYS A 422 9.21 1.96 -22.12
C LYS A 422 9.86 2.96 -21.17
N GLY A 423 10.09 2.54 -19.92
CA GLY A 423 10.87 3.29 -18.93
C GLY A 423 10.12 4.41 -18.20
N VAL A 424 8.81 4.57 -18.41
CA VAL A 424 8.03 5.69 -17.85
C VAL A 424 7.40 5.37 -16.49
N ALA A 425 7.12 6.42 -15.72
CA ALA A 425 6.18 6.36 -14.61
C ALA A 425 4.74 6.41 -15.15
N LEU A 426 3.87 5.56 -14.60
CA LEU A 426 2.48 5.36 -15.04
C LEU A 426 1.51 5.64 -13.91
N PHE A 427 0.33 6.14 -14.23
CA PHE A 427 -0.77 6.31 -13.28
C PHE A 427 -2.09 5.87 -13.93
N LEU A 428 -2.81 4.94 -13.31
CA LEU A 428 -4.08 4.45 -13.79
C LEU A 428 -5.22 5.04 -12.95
N LYS A 429 -6.04 5.89 -13.56
CA LYS A 429 -7.20 6.51 -12.92
C LYS A 429 -8.47 5.74 -13.25
N ASN A 430 -9.28 5.43 -12.25
CA ASN A 430 -10.67 5.01 -12.40
C ASN A 430 -11.57 6.25 -12.32
N HIS A 431 -12.33 6.53 -13.37
CA HIS A 431 -13.28 7.64 -13.41
C HIS A 431 -14.70 7.27 -12.95
N THR A 432 -14.91 6.00 -12.59
CA THR A 432 -16.24 5.48 -12.20
C THR A 432 -16.37 5.39 -10.68
N GLN A 433 -15.43 4.72 -10.02
CA GLN A 433 -15.50 4.44 -8.59
C GLN A 433 -14.12 4.22 -7.95
N GLY A 434 -14.13 4.13 -6.62
CA GLY A 434 -12.93 3.98 -5.81
C GLY A 434 -12.08 5.25 -5.78
N LYS A 435 -11.14 5.28 -4.83
CA LYS A 435 -10.17 6.37 -4.72
C LYS A 435 -8.74 5.89 -4.61
N ASP A 436 -8.48 4.60 -4.45
CA ASP A 436 -7.12 4.11 -4.27
C ASP A 436 -6.48 3.88 -5.63
N GLU A 437 -5.47 4.70 -5.93
CA GLU A 437 -4.75 4.76 -7.19
C GLU A 437 -3.31 5.22 -6.90
N ARG A 438 -2.29 4.56 -7.46
CA ARG A 438 -0.90 4.93 -7.20
C ARG A 438 -0.07 4.90 -8.47
N ILE A 439 0.99 5.73 -8.49
CA ILE A 439 2.01 5.64 -9.54
C ILE A 439 2.65 4.25 -9.49
N PHE A 440 2.97 3.71 -10.65
CA PHE A 440 3.73 2.49 -10.80
C PHE A 440 4.65 2.58 -12.01
N LYS A 441 5.52 1.58 -12.16
CA LYS A 441 6.22 1.33 -13.42
C LYS A 441 5.95 -0.09 -13.91
N LYS A 442 6.23 -0.37 -15.18
CA LYS A 442 6.27 -1.74 -15.69
C LYS A 442 7.71 -2.25 -15.65
N THR A 443 7.88 -3.47 -15.15
CA THR A 443 9.17 -4.18 -15.12
C THR A 443 8.87 -5.64 -15.38
N ASP A 444 9.50 -6.21 -16.40
CA ASP A 444 9.31 -7.60 -16.85
C ASP A 444 7.82 -7.97 -17.04
N GLY A 445 7.05 -7.07 -17.67
CA GLY A 445 5.63 -7.27 -17.91
C GLY A 445 4.73 -7.18 -16.66
N ARG A 446 5.27 -6.86 -15.48
CA ARG A 446 4.52 -6.72 -14.22
C ARG A 446 4.40 -5.28 -13.76
N GLN A 447 3.32 -4.95 -13.06
CA GLN A 447 3.17 -3.65 -12.40
C GLN A 447 3.99 -3.66 -11.11
N GLN A 448 4.92 -2.73 -10.99
CA GLN A 448 5.75 -2.54 -9.80
C GLN A 448 5.33 -1.25 -9.09
N PHE A 449 4.93 -1.40 -7.84
CA PHE A 449 4.70 -0.33 -6.88
C PHE A 449 5.86 -0.34 -5.85
N TRP A 450 5.94 0.71 -5.04
CA TRP A 450 6.97 0.86 -4.00
C TRP A 450 6.38 0.61 -2.62
#